data_AF-A0A969FP92-F1
#
_entry.id   AF-A0A969FP92-F1
#
_cell.length_a   1.000
_cell.length_b   1.000
_cell.length_c   1.000
_cell.angle_alpha   90.00
_cell.angle_beta   90.00
_cell.angle_gamma   90.00
#
_symmetry.space_group_name_H-M   'P 1'
#
loop_
_entity.id
_entity.type
_entity.pdbx_description
1 polymer ?
#
loop_
_entity_poly.entity_id
_entity_poly.type
_entity_poly.pdbx_seq_one_letter_code
_entity_poly.pdbx_strand_id
1 'polypeptide(L)'
;MSHAHEADAHGIHEAPPEHQHHFETPTQQFESGKLGMWVFLATEILLFGGLFCAYAVYRSLHPEVFVYASLFLDRVLGGINTVVLICSSLTMALGVRAAQLGQRKLLLWMLALTIVGGFGFMGIKYAEYKHKWESGLLWGTNYVSQKDGHAFTHGAEHGGSGHGDAAPSSHDAAPPATTPA
;
A
#
# COMPACT_ATOMS: atom_id res chain seq x y z
N MET A 1 -3.16 49.44 -70.67
CA MET A 1 -2.50 48.11 -70.57
C MET A 1 -1.14 48.33 -69.91
N SER A 2 -0.72 47.72 -68.81
CA SER A 2 -1.33 46.90 -67.77
C SER A 2 -0.28 46.98 -66.65
N HIS A 3 -0.56 47.70 -65.56
CA HIS A 3 0.31 47.62 -64.37
C HIS A 3 0.16 46.21 -63.80
N ALA A 4 1.20 45.40 -63.96
CA ALA A 4 1.28 44.10 -63.32
C ALA A 4 1.45 44.35 -61.81
N HIS A 5 0.36 44.09 -61.08
CA HIS A 5 0.36 43.89 -59.64
C HIS A 5 1.25 42.67 -59.37
N GLU A 6 2.48 42.91 -58.91
CA GLU A 6 3.29 41.91 -58.25
C GLU A 6 2.51 41.50 -57.00
N ALA A 7 1.91 40.31 -57.03
CA ALA A 7 1.16 39.79 -55.90
C ALA A 7 2.14 39.55 -54.75
N ASP A 8 2.02 40.39 -53.72
CA ASP A 8 2.67 40.21 -52.43
C ASP A 8 2.50 38.76 -51.98
N ALA A 9 3.61 38.02 -52.02
CA ALA A 9 3.75 36.75 -51.36
C ALA A 9 3.65 37.02 -49.85
N HIS A 10 2.42 37.00 -49.32
CA HIS A 10 2.16 36.88 -47.90
C HIS A 10 2.72 35.52 -47.46
N GLY A 11 4.01 35.52 -47.13
CA GLY A 11 4.64 34.48 -46.36
C GLY A 11 3.79 34.29 -45.11
N ILE A 12 3.18 33.12 -45.02
CA ILE A 12 2.49 32.69 -43.82
C ILE A 12 3.61 32.59 -42.78
N HIS A 13 3.81 33.65 -42.00
CA HIS A 13 4.70 33.62 -40.86
C HIS A 13 4.12 32.57 -39.92
N GLU A 14 4.61 31.33 -40.02
CA GLU A 14 4.43 30.33 -38.98
C GLU A 14 4.94 30.99 -37.69
N ALA A 15 4.00 31.36 -36.81
CA ALA A 15 4.33 31.94 -35.53
C ALA A 15 5.34 30.99 -34.84
N PRO A 16 6.47 31.50 -34.33
CA PRO A 16 7.43 30.68 -33.61
C PRO A 16 6.70 29.89 -32.52
N PRO A 17 7.11 28.65 -32.20
CA PRO A 17 6.51 27.88 -31.12
C PRO A 17 6.46 28.74 -29.86
N GLU A 18 5.25 29.06 -29.41
CA GLU A 18 5.04 29.92 -28.25
C GLU A 18 5.57 29.16 -27.03
N HIS A 19 6.68 29.64 -26.51
CA HIS A 19 7.34 29.13 -25.31
C HIS A 19 7.05 30.13 -24.19
N GLN A 20 6.97 29.66 -22.95
CA GLN A 20 6.67 30.56 -21.83
C GLN A 20 7.76 31.63 -21.74
N HIS A 21 7.40 32.88 -21.41
CA HIS A 21 8.31 34.03 -21.44
C HIS A 21 9.57 33.89 -20.56
N HIS A 22 9.62 32.92 -19.66
CA HIS A 22 10.80 32.62 -18.83
C HIS A 22 11.78 31.64 -19.48
N PHE A 23 11.43 31.07 -20.63
CA PHE A 23 12.34 30.28 -21.43
C PHE A 23 12.85 31.12 -22.60
N GLU A 24 14.08 30.85 -23.01
CA GLU A 24 14.72 31.48 -24.16
C GLU A 24 14.44 30.67 -25.44
N THR A 25 14.15 29.37 -25.30
CA THR A 25 13.85 28.48 -26.44
C THR A 25 12.82 27.41 -26.08
N PRO A 26 12.04 26.90 -27.06
CA PRO A 26 11.15 25.75 -26.87
C PRO A 26 11.89 24.48 -26.42
N THR A 27 13.13 24.29 -26.87
CA THR A 27 13.98 23.16 -26.47
C THR A 27 14.33 23.24 -24.98
N GLN A 28 14.73 24.42 -24.50
CA GLN A 28 15.03 24.64 -23.08
C GLN A 28 13.81 24.37 -22.19
N GLN A 29 12.61 24.76 -22.62
CA GLN A 29 11.37 24.45 -21.90
C GLN A 29 11.15 22.93 -21.75
N PHE A 30 11.32 22.17 -22.83
CA PHE A 30 11.16 20.72 -22.81
C PHE A 30 12.21 20.02 -21.94
N GLU A 31 13.48 20.44 -22.03
CA GLU A 31 14.57 19.89 -21.23
C GLU A 31 14.39 20.18 -19.75
N SER A 32 13.96 21.40 -19.40
CA SER A 32 13.64 21.80 -18.02
C SER A 32 12.50 20.95 -17.44
N GLY A 33 11.43 20.71 -18.22
CA GLY A 33 10.33 19.84 -17.81
C GLY A 33 10.77 18.39 -17.58
N LYS A 34 11.63 17.85 -18.45
CA LYS A 34 12.20 16.51 -18.29
C LYS A 34 13.06 16.41 -17.03
N LEU A 35 13.92 17.39 -16.77
CA LEU A 35 14.74 17.46 -15.56
C LEU A 35 13.86 17.52 -14.31
N GLY A 36 12.80 18.34 -14.33
CA GLY A 36 11.82 18.41 -13.24
C GLY A 36 11.19 17.05 -12.93
N MET A 37 10.80 16.29 -13.96
CA MET A 37 10.26 14.94 -13.78
C MET A 37 11.29 13.97 -13.19
N TRP A 38 12.57 14.04 -13.59
CA TRP A 38 13.64 13.23 -13.00
C TRP A 38 13.86 13.52 -11.52
N VAL A 39 13.90 14.80 -11.14
CA VAL A 39 14.06 15.20 -9.73
C VAL A 39 12.86 14.75 -8.90
N PHE A 40 11.65 14.93 -9.42
CA PHE A 40 10.42 14.44 -8.78
C PHE A 40 10.47 12.92 -8.53
N LEU A 41 10.83 12.12 -9.56
CA LEU A 41 11.00 10.68 -9.41
C LEU A 41 12.08 10.31 -8.38
N ALA A 42 13.20 11.05 -8.35
CA ALA A 42 14.24 10.84 -7.35
C ALA A 42 13.74 11.09 -5.92
N THR A 43 12.90 12.11 -5.71
CA THR A 43 12.31 12.38 -4.39
C THR A 43 11.34 11.28 -3.95
N GLU A 44 10.55 10.72 -4.85
CA GLU A 44 9.68 9.58 -4.55
C GLU A 44 10.49 8.33 -4.19
N ILE A 45 11.61 8.07 -4.89
CA ILE A 45 12.53 6.98 -4.55
C ILE A 45 13.10 7.16 -3.13
N LEU A 46 13.46 8.38 -2.74
CA LEU A 46 13.94 8.68 -1.39
C LEU A 46 12.85 8.49 -0.33
N LEU A 47 11.61 8.88 -0.63
CA LEU A 47 10.45 8.67 0.25
C LEU A 47 10.26 7.16 0.53
N PHE A 48 10.16 6.35 -0.52
CA PHE A 48 10.03 4.90 -0.36
C PHE A 48 11.27 4.25 0.24
N GLY A 49 12.47 4.79 -0.02
CA GLY A 49 13.72 4.36 0.62
C GLY A 49 13.69 4.54 2.14
N GLY A 50 13.19 5.68 2.61
CA GLY A 50 12.95 5.92 4.04
C GLY A 50 11.95 4.93 4.64
N LEU A 51 10.84 4.66 3.93
CA LEU A 51 9.84 3.67 4.36
C LEU A 51 10.42 2.25 4.46
N PHE A 52 11.24 1.83 3.48
CA PHE A 52 11.91 0.53 3.53
C PHE A 52 12.96 0.44 4.63
N CYS A 53 13.69 1.52 4.91
CA CYS A 53 14.62 1.58 6.04
C CYS A 53 13.87 1.40 7.38
N ALA A 54 12.77 2.13 7.56
CA ALA A 54 11.90 1.97 8.74
C ALA A 54 11.36 0.54 8.86
N TYR A 55 10.88 -0.05 7.76
CA TYR A 55 10.44 -1.45 7.71
C TYR A 55 11.58 -2.42 8.12
N ALA A 56 12.79 -2.24 7.59
CA ALA A 56 13.92 -3.12 7.86
C ALA A 56 14.36 -3.07 9.33
N VAL A 57 14.45 -1.86 9.90
CA VAL A 57 14.75 -1.68 11.33
C VAL A 57 13.66 -2.33 12.18
N TYR A 58 12.38 -2.06 11.91
CA TYR A 58 11.27 -2.64 12.67
C TYR A 58 11.22 -4.18 12.55
N ARG A 59 11.51 -4.72 11.36
CA ARG A 59 11.64 -6.17 11.12
C ARG A 59 12.75 -6.81 11.94
N SER A 60 13.87 -6.10 12.12
CA SER A 60 15.02 -6.59 12.90
C SER A 60 14.76 -6.58 14.41
N LEU A 61 13.98 -5.61 14.90
CA LEU A 61 13.64 -5.46 16.31
C LEU A 61 12.53 -6.42 16.77
N HIS A 62 11.60 -6.80 15.88
CA HIS A 62 10.45 -7.65 16.21
C HIS A 62 10.32 -8.86 15.29
N PRO A 63 11.30 -9.78 15.25
CA PRO A 63 11.32 -10.83 14.25
C PRO A 63 10.14 -11.79 14.34
N GLU A 64 9.67 -12.09 15.55
CA GLU A 64 8.52 -12.95 15.86
C GLU A 64 7.20 -12.41 15.27
N VAL A 65 6.92 -11.12 15.41
CA VAL A 65 5.67 -10.49 14.95
C VAL A 65 5.49 -10.68 13.44
N PHE A 66 6.57 -10.55 12.68
CA PHE A 66 6.52 -10.69 11.22
C PHE A 66 6.41 -12.14 10.74
N VAL A 67 6.89 -13.12 11.52
CA VAL A 67 6.64 -14.54 11.21
C VAL A 67 5.16 -14.82 11.33
N TYR A 68 4.52 -14.36 12.41
CA TYR A 68 3.07 -14.46 12.58
C TYR A 68 2.29 -13.69 11.51
N ALA A 69 2.69 -12.46 11.19
CA ALA A 69 2.02 -11.64 10.17
C ALA A 69 2.08 -12.27 8.77
N SER A 70 3.13 -13.04 8.45
CA SER A 70 3.29 -13.71 7.15
C SER A 70 2.20 -14.74 6.84
N LEU A 71 1.51 -15.24 7.88
CA LEU A 71 0.40 -16.20 7.75
C LEU A 71 -0.90 -15.56 7.28
N PHE A 72 -1.04 -14.24 7.47
CA PHE A 72 -2.24 -13.47 7.08
C PHE A 72 -2.08 -12.79 5.71
N LEU A 73 -1.00 -13.09 4.99
CA LEU A 73 -0.73 -12.54 3.67
C LEU A 73 -1.14 -13.52 2.58
N ASP A 74 -2.17 -13.15 1.80
CA ASP A 74 -2.55 -13.90 0.61
C ASP A 74 -1.56 -13.63 -0.53
N ARG A 75 -0.66 -14.60 -0.74
CA ARG A 75 0.37 -14.53 -1.79
C ARG A 75 -0.21 -14.62 -3.19
N VAL A 76 -1.36 -15.30 -3.37
CA VAL A 76 -1.98 -15.49 -4.69
C VAL A 76 -2.62 -14.18 -5.14
N LEU A 77 -3.38 -13.53 -4.26
CA LEU A 77 -3.96 -12.22 -4.51
C LEU A 77 -2.89 -11.14 -4.77
N GLY A 78 -1.81 -11.15 -3.99
CA GLY A 78 -0.64 -10.30 -4.21
C GLY A 78 0.06 -10.56 -5.55
N GLY A 79 0.20 -11.83 -5.95
CA GLY A 79 0.78 -12.24 -7.22
C GLY A 79 -0.05 -11.78 -8.43
N ILE A 80 -1.37 -12.01 -8.41
CA ILE A 80 -2.28 -11.56 -9.46
C ILE A 80 -2.20 -10.05 -9.64
N ASN A 81 -2.20 -9.31 -8.54
CA ASN A 81 -2.11 -7.86 -8.55
C ASN A 81 -0.77 -7.39 -9.18
N THR A 82 0.33 -8.07 -8.88
CA THR A 82 1.64 -7.79 -9.49
C THR A 82 1.61 -8.00 -11.01
N VAL A 83 0.99 -9.09 -11.48
CA VAL A 83 0.82 -9.34 -12.92
C VAL A 83 -0.01 -8.23 -13.58
N VAL A 84 -1.10 -7.80 -12.94
CA VAL A 84 -1.92 -6.68 -13.44
C VAL A 84 -1.10 -5.41 -13.59
N LEU A 85 -0.26 -5.07 -12.61
CA LEU A 85 0.61 -3.89 -12.67
C LEU A 85 1.67 -3.99 -13.77
N ILE A 86 2.29 -5.15 -13.97
CA ILE A 86 3.27 -5.38 -15.03
C ILE A 86 2.60 -5.28 -16.41
N CYS A 87 1.41 -5.85 -16.57
CA CYS A 87 0.65 -5.70 -17.81
C CYS A 87 0.26 -4.23 -18.05
N SER A 88 -0.12 -3.49 -17.02
CA SER A 88 -0.44 -2.06 -17.11
C SER A 88 0.78 -1.19 -17.48
N SER A 89 1.97 -1.51 -16.96
CA SER A 89 3.19 -0.81 -17.36
C SER A 89 3.56 -1.11 -18.83
N LEU A 90 3.34 -2.34 -19.29
CA LEU A 90 3.50 -2.72 -20.69
C LEU A 90 2.54 -1.95 -21.61
N THR A 91 1.26 -1.82 -21.25
CA THR A 91 0.29 -1.04 -22.06
C THR A 91 0.71 0.42 -22.14
N MET A 92 1.24 1.01 -21.07
CA MET A 92 1.77 2.37 -21.11
C MET A 92 2.98 2.50 -22.05
N ALA A 93 3.94 1.56 -22.00
CA ALA A 93 5.10 1.56 -22.89
C ALA A 93 4.70 1.42 -24.38
N LEU A 94 3.72 0.55 -24.68
CA LEU A 94 3.14 0.42 -26.02
C LEU A 94 2.39 1.70 -26.44
N GLY A 95 1.73 2.38 -25.50
CA GLY A 95 1.13 3.69 -25.71
C GLY A 95 2.15 4.75 -26.14
N VAL A 96 3.29 4.83 -25.46
CA VAL A 96 4.40 5.74 -25.85
C VAL A 96 4.89 5.43 -27.26
N ARG A 97 5.07 4.14 -27.61
CA ARG A 97 5.44 3.75 -28.97
C ARG A 97 4.38 4.16 -30.00
N ALA A 98 3.10 3.97 -29.69
CA ALA A 98 2.01 4.39 -30.56
C ALA A 98 1.99 5.91 -30.77
N ALA A 99 2.32 6.70 -29.73
CA ALA A 99 2.48 8.14 -29.83
C ALA A 99 3.63 8.53 -30.77
N GLN A 100 4.78 7.86 -30.64
CA GLN A 100 5.94 8.08 -31.52
C GLN A 100 5.64 7.74 -32.99
N LEU A 101 4.79 6.75 -33.25
CA LEU A 101 4.36 6.35 -34.60
C LEU A 101 3.15 7.14 -35.13
N GLY A 102 2.65 8.14 -34.38
CA GLY A 102 1.48 8.94 -34.77
C GLY A 102 0.15 8.18 -34.75
N GLN A 103 0.10 6.99 -34.15
CA GLN A 103 -1.09 6.13 -34.12
C GLN A 103 -2.04 6.52 -32.98
N ARG A 104 -2.74 7.65 -33.16
CA ARG A 104 -3.61 8.25 -32.13
C ARG A 104 -4.67 7.29 -31.55
N LYS A 105 -5.32 6.48 -32.39
CA LYS A 105 -6.33 5.52 -31.92
C LYS A 105 -5.72 4.47 -30.98
N LEU A 106 -4.56 3.92 -31.36
CA LEU A 106 -3.86 2.93 -30.56
C LEU A 106 -3.36 3.53 -29.25
N LEU A 107 -2.81 4.75 -29.28
CA LEU A 107 -2.40 5.49 -28.08
C LEU A 107 -3.56 5.63 -27.08
N LEU A 108 -4.74 6.08 -27.54
CA LEU A 108 -5.90 6.26 -26.67
C LEU A 108 -6.37 4.94 -26.06
N TRP A 109 -6.41 3.86 -26.86
CA TRP A 109 -6.75 2.53 -26.38
C TRP A 109 -5.76 2.00 -25.35
N MET A 110 -4.46 2.14 -25.60
CA MET A 110 -3.42 1.72 -24.66
C MET A 110 -3.49 2.50 -23.34
N LEU A 111 -3.74 3.81 -23.40
CA LEU A 111 -3.90 4.63 -22.20
C LEU A 111 -5.15 4.25 -21.39
N ALA A 112 -6.27 3.97 -22.07
CA ALA A 112 -7.48 3.50 -21.41
C ALA A 112 -7.25 2.15 -20.69
N LEU A 113 -6.53 1.22 -21.32
CA LEU A 113 -6.16 -0.06 -20.69
C LEU A 113 -5.28 0.13 -19.46
N THR A 114 -4.29 1.02 -19.52
CA THR A 114 -3.44 1.36 -18.35
C THR A 114 -4.28 1.88 -17.17
N ILE A 115 -5.22 2.79 -17.44
CA ILE A 115 -6.13 3.35 -16.44
C ILE A 115 -7.02 2.26 -15.83
N VAL A 116 -7.62 1.41 -16.67
CA VAL A 116 -8.45 0.28 -16.21
C VAL A 116 -7.63 -0.69 -15.36
N GLY A 117 -6.38 -0.98 -15.74
CA GLY A 117 -5.46 -1.79 -14.93
C GLY A 117 -5.19 -1.17 -13.55
N GLY A 118 -5.01 0.15 -13.50
CA GLY A 118 -4.85 0.90 -12.24
C GLY A 118 -6.09 0.85 -11.34
N PHE A 119 -7.29 1.01 -11.91
CA PHE A 119 -8.53 0.86 -11.15
C PHE A 119 -8.79 -0.59 -10.72
N GLY A 120 -8.47 -1.57 -11.56
CA GLY A 120 -8.53 -2.99 -11.21
C GLY A 120 -7.62 -3.32 -10.02
N PHE A 121 -6.39 -2.81 -10.03
CA PHE A 121 -5.48 -2.86 -8.88
C PHE A 121 -6.11 -2.28 -7.60
N MET A 122 -6.68 -1.07 -7.71
CA MET A 122 -7.29 -0.38 -6.57
C MET A 122 -8.50 -1.14 -6.02
N GLY A 123 -9.34 -1.70 -6.89
CA GLY A 123 -10.51 -2.50 -6.50
C GLY A 123 -10.12 -3.78 -5.76
N ILE A 124 -9.09 -4.50 -6.24
CA ILE A 124 -8.55 -5.68 -5.57
C ILE A 124 -8.04 -5.31 -4.17
N LYS A 125 -7.27 -4.22 -4.06
CA LYS A 125 -6.76 -3.76 -2.77
C LYS A 125 -7.89 -3.34 -1.82
N TYR A 126 -8.89 -2.64 -2.33
CA TYR A 126 -10.04 -2.24 -1.52
C TYR A 126 -10.78 -3.46 -0.94
N ALA A 127 -11.04 -4.48 -1.76
CA ALA A 127 -11.71 -5.71 -1.30
C ALA A 127 -10.87 -6.47 -0.26
N GLU A 128 -9.56 -6.59 -0.47
CA GLU A 128 -8.64 -7.24 0.45
C GLU A 128 -8.58 -6.51 1.81
N TYR A 129 -8.53 -5.18 1.78
CA TYR A 129 -8.50 -4.36 2.99
C TYR A 129 -9.85 -4.36 3.72
N LYS A 130 -10.99 -4.36 3.01
CA LYS A 130 -12.32 -4.50 3.62
C LYS A 130 -12.45 -5.84 4.36
N HIS A 131 -11.99 -6.94 3.75
CA HIS A 131 -12.00 -8.24 4.40
C HIS A 131 -11.11 -8.27 5.65
N LYS A 132 -9.92 -7.66 5.59
CA LYS A 132 -9.00 -7.52 6.74
C LYS A 132 -9.56 -6.62 7.85
N TRP A 133 -10.37 -5.62 7.48
CA TRP A 133 -11.08 -4.75 8.41
C TRP A 133 -12.17 -5.52 9.17
N GLU A 134 -12.94 -6.33 8.46
CA GLU A 134 -14.00 -7.18 9.03
C GLU A 134 -13.43 -8.30 9.91
N SER A 135 -12.23 -8.81 9.61
CA SER A 135 -11.54 -9.84 10.39
C SER A 135 -10.73 -9.33 11.59
N GLY A 136 -10.85 -8.04 11.96
CA GLY A 136 -10.18 -7.46 13.13
C GLY A 136 -8.65 -7.35 13.04
N LEU A 137 -8.06 -7.51 11.84
CA LEU A 137 -6.62 -7.39 11.57
C LEU A 137 -6.22 -5.91 11.40
N LEU A 138 -6.70 -5.06 12.31
CA LEU A 138 -6.48 -3.62 12.26
C LEU A 138 -5.09 -3.25 12.80
N TRP A 139 -4.59 -2.08 12.42
CA TRP A 139 -3.34 -1.54 12.93
C TRP A 139 -3.46 -1.14 14.41
N GLY A 140 -2.39 -1.34 15.18
CA GLY A 140 -2.28 -0.84 16.55
C GLY A 140 -3.31 -1.42 17.51
N THR A 141 -3.95 -0.56 18.30
CA THR A 141 -4.80 -0.91 19.45
C THR A 141 -6.10 -1.64 19.08
N ASN A 142 -6.45 -1.74 17.79
CA ASN A 142 -7.70 -2.37 17.32
C ASN A 142 -7.51 -3.79 16.78
N TYR A 143 -6.32 -4.39 16.95
CA TYR A 143 -6.09 -5.79 16.59
C TYR A 143 -6.91 -6.71 17.51
N VAL A 144 -7.88 -7.42 16.94
CA VAL A 144 -8.62 -8.48 17.61
C VAL A 144 -8.19 -9.81 17.01
N SER A 145 -7.50 -10.63 17.79
CA SER A 145 -7.10 -11.98 17.38
C SER A 145 -8.35 -12.85 17.25
N GLN A 146 -8.62 -13.43 16.07
CA GLN A 146 -9.75 -14.35 15.88
C GLN A 146 -9.64 -15.66 16.71
N LYS A 147 -8.58 -15.84 17.51
CA LYS A 147 -8.47 -16.99 18.43
C LYS A 147 -9.43 -16.96 19.62
N ASP A 148 -10.23 -15.90 19.79
CA ASP A 148 -11.14 -15.79 20.95
C ASP A 148 -12.59 -16.21 20.63
N GLY A 149 -12.89 -16.64 19.39
CA GLY A 149 -14.24 -17.05 18.96
C GLY A 149 -14.67 -18.47 19.34
N HIS A 150 -13.76 -19.32 19.84
CA HIS A 150 -14.07 -20.70 20.24
C HIS A 150 -13.50 -21.13 21.60
N ALA A 151 -13.05 -20.18 22.42
CA ALA A 151 -12.50 -20.47 23.76
C ALA A 151 -13.39 -19.97 24.92
N PHE A 152 -14.66 -19.64 24.66
CA PHE A 152 -15.61 -19.21 25.70
C PHE A 152 -16.95 -19.95 25.67
N THR A 153 -16.98 -21.22 25.24
CA THR A 153 -18.14 -22.11 25.44
C THR A 153 -17.74 -23.58 25.55
N HIS A 154 -16.75 -23.94 26.37
CA HIS A 154 -16.65 -25.31 26.91
C HIS A 154 -15.84 -25.27 28.21
N GLY A 155 -16.53 -25.17 29.34
CA GLY A 155 -15.88 -25.21 30.66
C GLY A 155 -16.69 -24.72 31.84
N ALA A 156 -17.90 -24.22 31.64
CA ALA A 156 -18.88 -24.04 32.72
C ALA A 156 -20.01 -25.04 32.49
N GLU A 157 -20.24 -25.88 33.50
CA GLU A 157 -21.35 -26.84 33.62
C GLU A 157 -21.10 -28.24 33.02
N HIS A 158 -20.47 -29.10 33.82
CA HIS A 158 -20.99 -30.45 34.08
C HIS A 158 -20.50 -30.98 35.43
N GLY A 159 -21.45 -31.24 36.34
CA GLY A 159 -21.40 -32.41 37.20
C GLY A 159 -20.91 -32.23 38.63
N GLY A 160 -21.82 -31.86 39.53
CA GLY A 160 -21.69 -32.21 40.94
C GLY A 160 -21.98 -33.70 41.18
N SER A 161 -21.07 -34.37 41.90
CA SER A 161 -21.26 -35.54 42.78
C SER A 161 -19.85 -35.89 43.29
N GLY A 162 -19.48 -36.00 44.57
CA GLY A 162 -20.18 -36.21 45.83
C GLY A 162 -19.31 -37.16 46.66
N HIS A 163 -18.45 -36.63 47.54
CA HIS A 163 -17.83 -37.31 48.69
C HIS A 163 -17.06 -36.20 49.46
N GLY A 164 -17.47 -35.75 50.64
CA GLY A 164 -17.59 -36.55 51.85
C GLY A 164 -16.22 -36.56 52.53
N ASP A 165 -15.92 -35.56 53.36
CA ASP A 165 -15.47 -35.78 54.75
C ASP A 165 -15.03 -34.47 55.42
N ALA A 166 -15.58 -34.30 56.62
CA ALA A 166 -15.54 -33.12 57.45
C ALA A 166 -14.21 -33.00 58.23
N ALA A 167 -13.86 -31.75 58.56
CA ALA A 167 -12.91 -31.43 59.62
C ALA A 167 -13.34 -32.07 60.96
N PRO A 168 -12.40 -32.21 61.91
CA PRO A 168 -12.48 -31.23 63.00
C PRO A 168 -11.12 -30.76 63.56
N SER A 169 -11.11 -29.48 63.90
CA SER A 169 -10.21 -28.82 64.83
C SER A 169 -10.41 -29.35 66.26
N SER A 170 -9.33 -29.74 66.94
CA SER A 170 -9.34 -30.06 68.37
C SER A 170 -8.75 -28.91 69.21
N HIS A 171 -9.56 -28.47 70.16
CA HIS A 171 -9.28 -27.48 71.22
C HIS A 171 -8.70 -28.17 72.48
N ASP A 172 -7.94 -27.39 73.26
CA ASP A 172 -7.72 -27.42 74.72
C ASP A 172 -6.71 -28.40 75.38
N ALA A 173 -5.66 -27.86 76.04
CA ALA A 173 -5.61 -27.68 77.51
C ALA A 173 -4.19 -27.41 78.11
N ALA A 174 -4.08 -26.26 78.81
CA ALA A 174 -3.35 -25.94 80.06
C ALA A 174 -1.78 -25.75 80.16
N PRO A 175 -1.30 -24.74 80.93
CA PRO A 175 0.12 -24.37 81.14
C PRO A 175 0.72 -24.82 82.50
N PRO A 176 2.06 -24.85 82.66
CA PRO A 176 2.74 -24.03 83.72
C PRO A 176 4.19 -23.59 83.32
N ALA A 177 4.65 -22.34 83.55
CA ALA A 177 5.25 -21.72 84.75
C ALA A 177 6.80 -21.60 84.72
N THR A 178 7.33 -20.38 84.96
CA THR A 178 8.63 -19.98 85.60
C THR A 178 9.95 -20.40 84.92
N THR A 179 11.08 -19.69 84.85
CA THR A 179 11.67 -18.37 85.25
C THR A 179 13.09 -18.36 84.60
N PRO A 180 13.73 -17.21 84.29
CA PRO A 180 14.99 -17.17 83.55
C PRO A 180 16.24 -17.39 84.43
N ALA A 181 17.35 -17.73 83.77
CA ALA A 181 18.72 -17.42 84.18
C ALA A 181 19.57 -17.21 82.91
#